data_AF-A0A0Q5H9E1-F1
#
_entry.id   AF-A0A0Q5H9E1-F1
#
_cell.length_a   1.000
_cell.length_b   1.000
_cell.length_c   1.000
_cell.angle_alpha   90.00
_cell.angle_beta   90.00
_cell.angle_gamma   90.00
#
_symmetry.space_group_name_H-M   'P 1'
#
loop_
_entity.id
_entity.type
_entity.pdbx_description
1 polymer ?
#
loop_
_entity_poly.entity_id
_entity_poly.type
_entity_poly.pdbx_seq_one_letter_code
_entity_poly.pdbx_strand_id
1 'polypeptide(L)'
;MLFRRRQPETLSQKLRHALWPRRSWRRSLLYMKKRVLRLRATPHAIAAGVAAGVFATFTPLLGFHFVMAFVIAYVVRGSLPAAALGCLIGNPLTYPLIWGATYEAGRFLTAAEIPDGRAPESLGAALAHGDIAAIWGPYLKPMLIGSIPLGLFFALVSYALILVGVRSFQAARAHKAGGAPAAEPAP
;
A
#
# COMPACT_ATOMS: atom_id res chain seq x y z
N MET A 1 -46.36 11.94 -28.48
CA MET A 1 -45.20 12.78 -28.12
C MET A 1 -45.13 12.87 -26.59
N LEU A 2 -44.69 11.79 -25.94
CA LEU A 2 -43.35 11.63 -25.34
C LEU A 2 -43.01 12.73 -24.30
N PHE A 3 -43.37 12.45 -23.04
CA PHE A 3 -42.90 13.04 -21.78
C PHE A 3 -41.95 14.24 -21.89
N ARG A 4 -42.56 15.43 -21.95
CA ARG A 4 -41.87 16.72 -21.79
C ARG A 4 -41.49 16.90 -20.32
N ARG A 5 -40.24 16.60 -19.94
CA ARG A 5 -39.70 16.91 -18.61
C ARG A 5 -39.63 18.42 -18.42
N ARG A 6 -40.26 18.93 -17.35
CA ARG A 6 -40.57 20.35 -17.13
C ARG A 6 -39.57 21.12 -16.25
N GLN A 7 -38.45 20.54 -15.81
CA GLN A 7 -37.40 21.28 -15.06
C GLN A 7 -35.99 20.72 -15.36
N PRO A 8 -35.02 21.55 -15.78
CA PRO A 8 -33.63 21.14 -15.94
C PRO A 8 -32.96 21.02 -14.55
N GLU A 9 -32.28 19.91 -14.30
CA GLU A 9 -31.59 19.66 -13.02
C GLU A 9 -30.42 20.64 -12.82
N THR A 10 -30.45 21.36 -11.69
CA THR A 10 -29.46 22.36 -11.30
C THR A 10 -28.06 21.71 -11.13
N LEU A 11 -27.02 22.32 -11.71
CA LEU A 11 -25.63 21.82 -11.68
C LEU A 11 -25.11 21.50 -10.26
N SER A 12 -25.57 22.25 -9.26
CA SER A 12 -25.27 22.03 -7.84
C SER A 12 -25.76 20.66 -7.32
N GLN A 13 -26.86 20.14 -7.85
CA GLN A 13 -27.38 18.80 -7.50
C GLN A 13 -26.55 17.69 -8.16
N LYS A 14 -26.10 17.87 -9.40
CA LYS A 14 -25.17 16.93 -10.07
C LYS A 14 -23.81 16.85 -9.35
N LEU A 15 -23.27 17.98 -8.92
CA LEU A 15 -22.02 18.03 -8.14
C LEU A 15 -22.16 17.36 -6.76
N ARG A 16 -23.29 17.55 -6.07
CA ARG A 16 -23.56 16.90 -4.78
C ARG A 16 -23.70 15.37 -4.90
N HIS A 17 -24.16 14.86 -6.03
CA HIS A 17 -24.23 13.43 -6.31
C HIS A 17 -22.90 12.81 -6.75
N ALA A 18 -22.03 13.58 -7.41
CA ALA A 18 -20.68 13.14 -7.79
C ALA A 18 -19.72 13.10 -6.58
N LEU A 19 -19.80 14.10 -5.70
CA LEU A 19 -18.88 14.26 -4.57
C LEU A 19 -19.27 13.47 -3.31
N TRP A 20 -20.50 12.96 -3.21
CA TRP A 20 -20.94 12.17 -2.06
C TRP A 20 -21.46 10.77 -2.47
N PRO A 21 -20.56 9.83 -2.83
CA PRO A 21 -20.90 8.47 -3.19
C PRO A 21 -21.26 7.67 -1.92
N ARG A 22 -22.47 7.89 -1.41
CA ARG A 22 -22.91 7.39 -0.10
C ARG A 22 -23.07 5.86 0.01
N ARG A 23 -22.75 5.05 -1.01
CA ARG A 23 -23.11 3.61 -0.96
C ARG A 23 -22.25 2.54 -1.66
N SER A 24 -21.18 2.86 -2.40
CA SER A 24 -20.47 1.80 -3.17
C SER A 24 -19.13 1.31 -2.62
N TRP A 25 -18.36 2.13 -1.88
CA TRP A 25 -17.05 1.67 -1.39
C TRP A 25 -17.16 0.54 -0.37
N ARG A 26 -18.05 0.67 0.61
CA ARG A 26 -18.20 -0.36 1.66
C ARG A 26 -18.71 -1.68 1.10
N ARG A 27 -19.63 -1.66 0.13
CA ARG A 27 -20.13 -2.88 -0.54
C ARG A 27 -19.08 -3.47 -1.47
N SER A 28 -18.43 -2.69 -2.31
CA SER A 28 -17.33 -3.19 -3.15
C SER A 28 -16.18 -3.73 -2.32
N LEU A 29 -15.82 -3.08 -1.20
CA LEU A 29 -14.84 -3.59 -0.23
C LEU A 29 -15.34 -4.86 0.47
N LEU A 30 -16.63 -4.97 0.82
CA LEU A 30 -17.22 -6.17 1.40
C LEU A 30 -17.32 -7.32 0.39
N TYR A 31 -17.60 -7.04 -0.88
CA TYR A 31 -17.57 -8.01 -1.97
C TYR A 31 -16.14 -8.44 -2.29
N MET A 32 -15.20 -7.50 -2.33
CA MET A 32 -13.76 -7.79 -2.47
C MET A 32 -13.30 -8.63 -1.29
N LYS A 33 -13.62 -8.25 -0.05
CA LYS A 33 -13.35 -9.01 1.17
C LYS A 33 -13.95 -10.42 1.10
N LYS A 34 -15.23 -10.56 0.71
CA LYS A 34 -15.89 -11.87 0.57
C LYS A 34 -15.29 -12.71 -0.57
N ARG A 35 -14.89 -12.10 -1.68
CA ARG A 35 -14.24 -12.73 -2.83
C ARG A 35 -12.83 -13.19 -2.45
N VAL A 36 -12.08 -12.35 -1.75
CA VAL A 36 -10.72 -12.62 -1.21
C VAL A 36 -10.78 -13.66 -0.08
N LEU A 37 -11.85 -13.71 0.70
CA LEU A 37 -12.07 -14.76 1.71
C LEU A 37 -12.47 -16.10 1.09
N ARG A 38 -13.07 -16.10 -0.12
CA ARG A 38 -13.40 -17.32 -0.87
C ARG A 38 -12.26 -17.81 -1.76
N LEU A 39 -11.48 -16.90 -2.32
CA LEU A 39 -10.18 -17.23 -2.87
C LEU A 39 -9.32 -17.65 -1.70
N ARG A 40 -9.07 -18.96 -1.55
CA ARG A 40 -7.98 -19.47 -0.72
C ARG A 40 -6.68 -18.90 -1.28
N ALA A 41 -6.36 -17.64 -0.96
CA ALA A 41 -5.15 -16.99 -1.42
C ALA A 41 -4.01 -17.83 -0.87
N THR A 42 -3.15 -18.31 -1.78
CA THR A 42 -2.02 -19.14 -1.39
C THR A 42 -1.13 -18.33 -0.43
N PRO A 43 -0.41 -18.99 0.50
CA PRO A 43 0.52 -18.31 1.39
C PRO A 43 1.48 -17.39 0.62
N HIS A 44 1.91 -17.85 -0.57
CA HIS A 44 2.72 -17.07 -1.49
C HIS A 44 2.03 -15.78 -1.97
N ALA A 45 0.78 -15.86 -2.45
CA ALA A 45 0.06 -14.68 -2.94
C ALA A 45 -0.13 -13.62 -1.83
N ILE A 46 -0.37 -14.06 -0.58
CA ILE A 46 -0.49 -13.15 0.57
C ILE A 46 0.87 -12.50 0.87
N ALA A 47 1.93 -13.30 0.98
CA ALA A 47 3.28 -12.82 1.26
C ALA A 47 3.79 -11.86 0.18
N ALA A 48 3.62 -12.20 -1.10
CA ALA A 48 4.02 -11.36 -2.23
C ALA A 48 3.24 -10.04 -2.27
N GLY A 49 1.94 -10.09 -1.94
CA GLY A 49 1.13 -8.88 -1.80
C GLY A 49 1.67 -7.97 -0.70
N VAL A 50 1.84 -8.49 0.53
CA VAL A 50 2.38 -7.68 1.65
C VAL A 50 3.75 -7.09 1.29
N ALA A 51 4.66 -7.89 0.75
CA ALA A 51 5.99 -7.45 0.35
C ALA A 51 5.96 -6.31 -0.69
N ALA A 52 5.06 -6.38 -1.67
CA ALA A 52 4.87 -5.29 -2.64
C ALA A 52 4.39 -3.99 -1.97
N GLY A 53 3.50 -4.07 -0.99
CA GLY A 53 3.05 -2.91 -0.20
C GLY A 53 4.14 -2.32 0.69
N VAL A 54 4.94 -3.19 1.33
CA VAL A 54 6.09 -2.77 2.12
C VAL A 54 7.10 -2.05 1.25
N PHE A 55 7.51 -2.65 0.12
CA PHE A 55 8.43 -2.03 -0.82
C PHE A 55 7.97 -0.64 -1.25
N ALA A 56 6.70 -0.51 -1.65
CA ALA A 56 6.14 0.75 -2.09
C ALA A 56 6.15 1.84 -1.01
N THR A 57 5.98 1.46 0.26
CA THR A 57 6.02 2.39 1.41
C THR A 57 7.38 3.07 1.59
N PHE A 58 8.47 2.39 1.21
CA PHE A 58 9.81 2.98 1.28
C PHE A 58 10.05 4.04 0.22
N THR A 59 9.21 4.13 -0.80
CA THR A 59 9.37 5.17 -1.82
C THR A 59 8.84 6.52 -1.33
N PRO A 60 9.50 7.64 -1.68
CA PRO A 60 9.07 8.98 -1.26
C PRO A 60 7.78 9.47 -1.95
N LEU A 61 7.07 8.60 -2.67
CA LEU A 61 5.91 8.92 -3.49
C LEU A 61 4.62 8.91 -2.64
N LEU A 62 4.36 10.01 -1.93
CA LEU A 62 3.15 10.20 -1.13
C LEU A 62 1.88 10.00 -1.98
N GLY A 63 0.97 9.16 -1.51
CA GLY A 63 -0.27 8.79 -2.21
C GLY A 63 -0.06 7.82 -3.39
N PHE A 64 0.95 8.05 -4.25
CA PHE A 64 1.19 7.21 -5.42
C PHE A 64 1.78 5.82 -5.06
N HIS A 65 2.40 5.67 -3.90
CA HIS A 65 2.86 4.36 -3.41
C HIS A 65 1.73 3.30 -3.34
N PHE A 66 0.47 3.68 -3.11
CA PHE A 66 -0.65 2.72 -3.18
C PHE A 66 -0.85 2.16 -4.59
N VAL A 67 -0.78 3.02 -5.60
CA VAL A 67 -0.89 2.62 -7.00
C VAL A 67 0.27 1.70 -7.34
N MET A 68 1.49 2.09 -6.98
CA MET A 68 2.67 1.28 -7.20
C MET A 68 2.61 -0.07 -6.47
N ALA A 69 2.14 -0.10 -5.22
CA ALA A 69 1.93 -1.34 -4.47
C ALA A 69 0.97 -2.28 -5.21
N PHE A 70 -0.15 -1.76 -5.75
CA PHE A 70 -1.09 -2.56 -6.51
C PHE A 70 -0.53 -3.03 -7.86
N VAL A 71 0.22 -2.19 -8.56
CA VAL A 71 0.88 -2.56 -9.82
C VAL A 71 1.91 -3.66 -9.56
N ILE A 72 2.80 -3.48 -8.58
CA ILE A 72 3.80 -4.48 -8.23
C ILE A 72 3.11 -5.77 -7.79
N ALA A 73 2.12 -5.69 -6.89
CA ALA A 73 1.36 -6.86 -6.43
C ALA A 73 0.69 -7.59 -7.60
N TYR A 74 0.12 -6.87 -8.56
CA TYR A 74 -0.48 -7.46 -9.75
C TYR A 74 0.55 -8.19 -10.61
N VAL A 75 1.72 -7.56 -10.86
CA VAL A 75 2.81 -8.15 -11.66
C VAL A 75 3.37 -9.41 -11.00
N VAL A 76 3.61 -9.39 -9.69
CA VAL A 76 4.10 -10.57 -8.95
C VAL A 76 3.00 -11.59 -8.62
N ARG A 77 1.79 -11.40 -9.16
CA ARG A 77 0.60 -12.25 -8.91
C ARG A 77 0.27 -12.38 -7.41
N GLY A 78 0.58 -11.35 -6.64
CA GLY A 78 0.25 -11.18 -5.25
C GLY A 78 -1.19 -10.73 -5.01
N SER A 79 -1.63 -10.83 -3.76
CA SER A 79 -2.95 -10.39 -3.32
C SER A 79 -2.97 -8.86 -3.20
N LEU A 80 -3.75 -8.18 -4.06
CA LEU A 80 -3.94 -6.73 -3.98
C LEU A 80 -4.42 -6.26 -2.59
N PRO A 81 -5.38 -6.95 -1.92
CA PRO A 81 -5.72 -6.61 -0.54
C PRO A 81 -4.56 -6.76 0.44
N ALA A 82 -3.70 -7.77 0.26
CA ALA A 82 -2.52 -7.94 1.11
C ALA A 82 -1.49 -6.83 0.85
N ALA A 83 -1.38 -6.34 -0.38
CA ALA A 83 -0.56 -5.17 -0.71
C ALA A 83 -1.07 -3.89 -0.05
N ALA A 84 -2.40 -3.68 0.01
CA ALA A 84 -2.97 -2.58 0.79
C ALA A 84 -2.59 -2.68 2.28
N LEU A 85 -2.58 -3.89 2.85
CA LEU A 85 -2.13 -4.11 4.23
C LEU A 85 -0.65 -3.80 4.41
N GLY A 86 0.20 -4.19 3.45
CA GLY A 86 1.63 -3.84 3.46
C GLY A 86 1.88 -2.33 3.44
N CYS A 87 1.02 -1.56 2.78
CA CYS A 87 1.09 -0.09 2.76
C CYS A 87 0.80 0.55 4.13
N LEU A 88 0.12 -0.15 5.05
CA LEU A 88 -0.20 0.40 6.38
C LEU A 88 1.04 0.58 7.28
N ILE A 89 2.18 0.00 6.88
CA ILE A 89 3.48 0.30 7.50
C ILE A 89 3.81 1.79 7.33
N GLY A 90 3.38 2.40 6.22
CA GLY A 90 3.52 3.82 5.95
C GLY A 90 2.40 4.63 6.61
N ASN A 91 2.71 5.25 7.74
CA ASN A 91 1.81 6.13 8.46
C ASN A 91 2.55 7.41 8.86
N PRO A 92 1.83 8.50 9.22
CA PRO A 92 2.46 9.79 9.54
C PRO A 92 3.56 9.72 10.61
N LEU A 93 3.53 8.73 11.49
CA LEU A 93 4.55 8.52 12.51
C LEU A 93 5.78 7.77 11.97
N THR A 94 5.62 6.84 11.03
CA THR A 94 6.73 6.06 10.46
C THR A 94 7.43 6.75 9.29
N TYR A 95 6.73 7.62 8.55
CA TYR A 95 7.30 8.31 7.39
C TYR A 95 8.56 9.12 7.69
N PRO A 96 8.66 9.90 8.78
CA PRO A 96 9.89 10.63 9.10
C PRO A 96 11.10 9.70 9.23
N LEU A 97 10.91 8.52 9.84
CA LEU A 97 11.98 7.53 10.00
C LEU A 97 12.33 6.85 8.68
N ILE A 98 11.34 6.45 7.89
CA ILE A 98 11.54 5.85 6.56
C ILE A 98 12.26 6.83 5.63
N TRP A 99 11.86 8.09 5.63
CA TRP A 99 12.46 9.13 4.80
C TRP A 99 13.88 9.47 5.22
N GLY A 100 14.14 9.59 6.53
CA GLY A 100 15.50 9.75 7.03
C GLY A 100 16.41 8.58 6.61
N ALA A 101 15.94 7.35 6.80
CA ALA A 101 16.71 6.15 6.44
C ALA A 101 16.97 6.04 4.93
N THR A 102 15.95 6.29 4.10
CA THR A 102 16.08 6.22 2.63
C THR A 102 16.90 7.37 2.06
N TYR A 103 16.81 8.56 2.64
CA TYR A 103 17.68 9.69 2.29
C TYR A 103 19.14 9.38 2.62
N GLU A 104 19.42 8.92 3.84
CA GLU A 104 20.80 8.63 4.28
C GLU A 104 21.42 7.46 3.50
N ALA A 105 20.64 6.39 3.28
CA ALA A 105 21.07 5.29 2.42
C ALA A 105 21.33 5.75 0.97
N GLY A 106 20.48 6.63 0.44
CA GLY A 106 20.65 7.22 -0.87
C GLY A 106 21.90 8.08 -1.00
N ARG A 107 22.13 8.96 -0.02
CA ARG A 107 23.34 9.78 0.10
C ARG A 107 24.59 8.91 0.12
N PHE A 108 24.61 7.89 0.96
CA PHE A 108 25.72 6.95 1.06
C PHE A 108 26.02 6.28 -0.29
N LEU A 109 24.98 5.81 -0.99
CA LEU A 109 25.13 5.14 -2.29
C LEU A 109 25.55 6.06 -3.44
N THR A 110 25.11 7.31 -3.41
CA THR A 110 25.43 8.30 -4.46
C THR A 110 26.69 9.10 -4.18
N ALA A 111 27.34 8.88 -3.03
CA ALA A 111 28.40 9.73 -2.50
C ALA A 111 28.02 11.22 -2.55
N ALA A 112 26.73 11.54 -2.43
CA ALA A 112 26.25 12.90 -2.54
C ALA A 112 26.71 13.71 -1.32
N GLU A 113 27.32 14.87 -1.57
CA GLU A 113 27.68 15.82 -0.53
C GLU A 113 26.43 16.30 0.21
N ILE A 114 26.56 16.61 1.49
CA ILE A 114 25.48 17.24 2.27
C ILE A 114 25.27 18.61 1.61
N PRO A 115 24.09 18.94 1.05
CA PRO A 115 23.82 20.31 0.62
C PRO A 115 24.10 21.23 1.81
N ASP A 116 25.01 22.20 1.66
CA ASP A 116 25.63 23.03 2.71
C ASP A 116 24.68 23.50 3.83
N GLY A 117 24.28 22.65 4.78
CA GLY A 117 23.53 22.93 6.02
C GLY A 117 22.22 23.74 5.90
N ARG A 118 21.92 24.31 4.73
CA ARG A 118 20.75 25.12 4.44
C ARG A 118 19.69 24.13 4.00
N ALA A 119 18.94 23.62 4.98
CA ALA A 119 17.59 23.18 4.70
C ALA A 119 16.95 24.27 3.82
N PRO A 120 16.31 23.95 2.67
CA PRO A 120 15.55 24.94 1.91
C PRO A 120 14.65 25.65 2.92
N GLU A 121 14.66 27.00 2.93
CA GLU A 121 14.10 27.92 3.94
C GLU A 121 12.66 27.59 4.37
N SER A 122 12.48 26.46 5.05
CA SER A 122 11.27 25.63 5.09
C SER A 122 10.94 24.89 3.78
N LEU A 123 10.73 23.58 3.90
CA LEU A 123 9.95 22.75 2.96
C LEU A 123 8.62 23.44 2.57
N GLY A 124 8.07 24.26 3.48
CA GLY A 124 6.86 25.05 3.30
C GLY A 124 6.98 26.15 2.23
N ALA A 125 8.12 26.82 2.11
CA ALA A 125 8.34 27.85 1.09
C ALA A 125 8.44 27.23 -0.31
N ALA A 126 9.18 26.12 -0.46
CA ALA A 126 9.31 25.42 -1.75
C ALA A 126 7.98 24.80 -2.22
N LEU A 127 7.16 24.28 -1.29
CA LEU A 127 5.79 23.83 -1.57
C LEU A 127 4.85 24.99 -1.92
N ALA A 128 5.00 26.16 -1.30
CA ALA A 128 4.18 27.34 -1.57
C ALA A 128 4.47 27.99 -2.93
N HIS A 129 5.71 27.90 -3.43
CA HIS A 129 6.12 28.50 -4.70
C HIS A 129 6.07 27.51 -5.88
N GLY A 130 5.73 26.24 -5.63
CA GLY A 130 5.62 25.22 -6.67
C GLY A 130 6.96 24.84 -7.31
N ASP A 131 8.09 25.12 -6.64
CA ASP A 131 9.42 24.82 -7.15
C ASP A 131 9.77 23.34 -6.90
N ILE A 132 9.14 22.48 -7.70
CA ILE A 132 9.33 21.03 -7.67
C ILE A 132 10.78 20.66 -7.98
N ALA A 133 11.50 21.49 -8.75
CA ALA A 133 12.89 21.25 -9.13
C ALA A 133 13.85 21.42 -7.95
N ALA A 134 13.61 22.40 -7.08
CA ALA A 134 14.40 22.62 -5.86
C ALA A 134 14.29 21.48 -4.83
N ILE A 135 13.19 20.70 -4.85
CA ILE A 135 12.98 19.55 -3.96
C ILE A 135 13.48 18.25 -4.62
N TRP A 136 13.31 18.12 -5.94
CA TRP A 136 13.58 16.90 -6.69
C TRP A 136 15.05 16.45 -6.65
N GLY A 137 15.98 17.37 -6.95
CA GLY A 137 17.41 17.09 -7.03
C GLY A 137 18.05 16.68 -5.70
N PRO A 138 17.99 17.55 -4.66
CA PRO A 138 18.73 17.32 -3.42
C PRO A 138 18.07 16.30 -2.48
N TYR A 139 16.75 16.14 -2.50
CA TYR A 139 16.04 15.27 -1.54
C TYR A 139 15.42 14.04 -2.19
N LEU A 140 14.62 14.23 -3.25
CA LEU A 140 13.84 13.13 -3.81
C LEU A 140 14.70 12.09 -4.54
N LYS A 141 15.72 12.52 -5.29
CA LYS A 141 16.62 11.62 -6.02
C LYS A 141 17.42 10.70 -5.09
N PRO A 142 18.09 11.18 -4.03
CA PRO A 142 18.74 10.29 -3.07
C PRO A 142 17.76 9.34 -2.41
N MET A 143 16.59 9.82 -1.96
CA MET A 143 15.58 8.97 -1.33
C MET A 143 15.07 7.86 -2.24
N LEU A 144 14.85 8.14 -3.54
CA LEU A 144 14.47 7.11 -4.51
C LEU A 144 15.55 6.04 -4.63
N ILE A 145 16.82 6.43 -4.69
CA ILE A 145 17.95 5.50 -4.80
C ILE A 145 18.06 4.65 -3.52
N GLY A 146 18.00 5.28 -2.35
CA GLY A 146 18.05 4.57 -1.06
C GLY A 146 16.81 3.73 -0.76
N SER A 147 15.67 4.04 -1.38
CA SER A 147 14.45 3.23 -1.27
C SER A 147 14.56 1.86 -1.93
N ILE A 148 15.40 1.70 -2.96
CA ILE A 148 15.59 0.42 -3.64
C ILE A 148 16.19 -0.65 -2.71
N PRO A 149 17.39 -0.47 -2.12
CA PRO A 149 17.99 -1.48 -1.25
C PRO A 149 17.20 -1.68 0.05
N LEU A 150 16.78 -0.60 0.72
CA LEU A 150 16.03 -0.70 1.97
C LEU A 150 14.65 -1.31 1.72
N GLY A 151 13.94 -0.82 0.71
CA GLY A 151 12.63 -1.34 0.34
C GLY A 151 12.71 -2.82 -0.04
N LEU A 152 13.73 -3.22 -0.82
CA LEU A 152 13.91 -4.62 -1.19
C LEU A 152 14.22 -5.49 0.03
N PHE A 153 15.11 -5.04 0.92
CA PHE A 153 15.44 -5.75 2.15
C PHE A 153 14.18 -5.97 3.02
N PHE A 154 13.44 -4.91 3.34
CA PHE A 154 12.23 -5.01 4.15
C PHE A 154 11.10 -5.77 3.46
N ALA A 155 10.99 -5.69 2.14
CA ALA A 155 10.04 -6.49 1.36
C ALA A 155 10.37 -7.99 1.43
N LEU A 156 11.64 -8.39 1.29
CA LEU A 156 12.08 -9.78 1.40
C LEU A 156 11.87 -10.34 2.80
N VAL A 157 12.23 -9.56 3.84
CA VAL A 157 11.99 -9.95 5.24
C VAL A 157 10.49 -10.12 5.48
N SER A 158 9.67 -9.16 5.06
CA SER A 158 8.21 -9.23 5.21
C SER A 158 7.63 -10.41 4.45
N TYR A 159 8.10 -10.68 3.24
CA TYR A 159 7.70 -11.85 2.45
C TYR A 159 7.97 -13.15 3.23
N ALA A 160 9.18 -13.33 3.74
CA ALA A 160 9.56 -14.53 4.47
C ALA A 160 8.71 -14.71 5.75
N LEU A 161 8.55 -13.64 6.55
CA LEU A 161 7.78 -13.66 7.78
C LEU A 161 6.30 -14.00 7.52
N ILE A 162 5.67 -13.36 6.54
CA ILE A 162 4.27 -13.62 6.18
C ILE A 162 4.12 -15.02 5.60
N LEU A 163 5.06 -15.49 4.77
CA LEU A 163 5.00 -16.82 4.18
C LEU A 163 5.05 -17.90 5.27
N VAL A 164 5.98 -17.78 6.22
CA VAL A 164 6.12 -18.70 7.35
C VAL A 164 4.88 -18.65 8.25
N GLY A 165 4.43 -17.44 8.62
CA GLY A 165 3.27 -17.26 9.50
C GLY A 165 1.97 -17.79 8.90
N VAL A 166 1.73 -17.57 7.60
CA VAL A 166 0.52 -18.08 6.94
C VAL A 166 0.59 -19.61 6.78
N ARG A 167 1.76 -20.17 6.44
CA ARG A 167 1.93 -21.63 6.33
C ARG A 167 1.72 -22.33 7.67
N SER A 168 2.32 -21.83 8.74
CA SER A 168 2.17 -22.41 10.09
C SER A 168 0.72 -22.37 10.56
N PHE A 169 0.02 -21.25 10.33
CA PHE A 169 -1.40 -21.11 10.65
C PHE A 169 -2.29 -22.09 9.87
N GLN A 170 -2.03 -22.26 8.58
CA GLN A 170 -2.77 -23.21 7.75
C GLN A 170 -2.51 -24.67 8.17
N ALA A 171 -1.26 -25.02 8.49
CA ALA A 171 -0.92 -26.35 9.00
C ALA A 171 -1.60 -26.65 10.35
N ALA A 172 -1.54 -25.71 11.31
CA ALA A 172 -2.21 -25.86 12.60
C ALA A 172 -3.73 -26.01 12.48
N ARG A 173 -4.34 -25.33 11.51
CA ARG A 173 -5.79 -25.44 11.23
C ARG A 173 -6.16 -26.78 10.58
N ALA A 174 -5.30 -27.34 9.74
CA ALA A 174 -5.50 -28.66 9.15
C ALA A 174 -5.49 -29.76 10.23
N HIS A 175 -4.57 -29.69 11.20
CA HIS A 175 -4.54 -30.62 12.34
C HIS A 175 -5.82 -30.55 13.19
N LYS A 176 -6.35 -29.35 13.47
CA LYS A 176 -7.61 -29.21 14.22
C LYS A 176 -8.84 -29.71 13.46
N ALA A 177 -8.85 -29.62 12.13
CA ALA A 177 -9.96 -30.10 11.32
C ALA A 177 -9.94 -31.62 11.09
N GLY A 178 -8.76 -32.25 11.10
CA GLY A 178 -8.62 -33.71 11.00
C GLY A 178 -8.75 -34.47 12.33
N GLY A 179 -8.83 -33.77 13.45
CA GLY A 179 -8.93 -34.35 14.80
C GLY A 179 -10.34 -34.37 15.41
N ALA A 180 -11.41 -34.11 14.65
CA ALA A 180 -12.77 -34.30 15.15
C ALA A 180 -13.08 -35.82 15.17
N PRO A 181 -13.29 -36.45 16.35
CA PRO A 181 -13.59 -37.88 16.40
C PRO A 181 -14.89 -38.17 15.66
N ALA A 182 -14.88 -39.22 14.84
CA ALA A 182 -16.09 -39.79 14.26
C ALA A 182 -17.05 -40.10 15.42
N ALA A 183 -18.22 -39.47 15.41
CA ALA A 183 -19.27 -39.79 16.36
C ALA A 183 -19.54 -41.30 16.28
N GLU A 184 -19.25 -41.98 17.39
CA GLU A 184 -19.52 -43.39 17.59
C GLU A 184 -21.01 -43.65 17.34
N PRO A 185 -21.40 -44.63 16.49
CA PRO A 185 -22.80 -44.95 16.30
C PRO A 185 -23.38 -45.42 17.64
N ALA A 186 -24.39 -44.71 18.12
CA ALA A 186 -25.12 -45.01 19.34
C ALA A 186 -25.66 -46.46 19.32
N PRO A 187 -25.74 -47.12 20.49
CA PRO A 187 -25.97 -48.57 20.62
C PRO A 187 -27.34 -49.04 20.12
#